data_AF-A0A9D2QWZ6-F1
#
_entry.id   AF-A0A9D2QWZ6-F1
#
_cell.length_a   1.000
_cell.length_b   1.000
_cell.length_c   1.000
_cell.angle_alpha   90.00
_cell.angle_beta   90.00
_cell.angle_gamma   90.00
#
_symmetry.space_group_name_H-M   'P 1'
#
loop_
_entity.id
_entity.type
_entity.pdbx_description
1 polymer ?
#
loop_
_entity_poly.entity_id
_entity_poly.type
_entity_poly.pdbx_seq_one_letter_code
_entity_poly.pdbx_strand_id
1 'polypeptide(L)'
;MAYQIFETADGQRTALYAQGNSVFSCRLPFMRGAAPRELRTDYLAHLDAVLFRDSVCFVYENLGHQVIIDTLGDSPARILLADIPDGYRFESLRLAARENGLYLFYQICGKGEKAGLYVCMPYREEVWGTVLEGQEGNWMTEPVRTKEGTGLLCLDRRTGKLRLYDWNGDADFKERPLMEEAEHRRQTEALQASWKEEKAAWQEEKVGWQREKAAWQQEKEERLIQCRKEYESRVERLRAEYEGKLARCREGYELQLGQAKKQYDELARTAVKLQQVGRKWRDKYFGRIEEKA
;
A
#
# COMPACT_ATOMS: atom_id res chain seq x y z
N MET A 1 8.75 25.67 31.97
CA MET A 1 7.55 25.83 32.83
C MET A 1 6.52 24.83 32.33
N ALA A 2 6.24 23.80 33.11
CA ALA A 2 5.11 22.90 32.84
C ALA A 2 3.91 23.45 33.61
N TYR A 3 2.81 23.70 32.92
CA TYR A 3 1.53 24.02 33.53
C TYR A 3 0.55 22.93 33.12
N GLN A 4 -0.32 22.52 34.04
CA GLN A 4 -1.34 21.52 33.79
C GLN A 4 -2.72 22.18 33.94
N ILE A 5 -3.59 22.00 32.94
CA ILE A 5 -4.93 22.60 32.92
C ILE A 5 -5.94 21.50 33.16
N PHE A 6 -6.81 21.72 34.14
CA PHE A 6 -7.90 20.82 34.50
C PHE A 6 -9.23 21.53 34.33
N GLU A 7 -10.26 20.80 33.90
CA GLU A 7 -11.64 21.27 33.82
C GLU A 7 -12.45 20.51 34.89
N THR A 8 -13.03 21.23 35.84
CA THR A 8 -13.87 20.64 36.89
C THR A 8 -15.30 20.45 36.40
N ALA A 9 -16.10 19.63 37.09
CA ALA A 9 -17.49 19.33 36.73
C ALA A 9 -18.38 20.59 36.57
N ASP A 10 -18.06 21.66 37.28
CA ASP A 10 -18.76 22.96 37.19
C ASP A 10 -18.42 23.77 35.92
N GLY A 11 -17.64 23.20 34.98
CA GLY A 11 -17.17 23.87 33.77
C GLY A 11 -16.06 24.89 34.02
N GLN A 12 -15.56 24.98 35.25
CA GLN A 12 -14.49 25.89 35.61
C GLN A 12 -13.12 25.27 35.26
N ARG A 13 -12.28 26.02 34.55
CA ARG A 13 -10.91 25.59 34.24
C ARG A 13 -9.94 26.11 35.27
N THR A 14 -9.05 25.26 35.75
CA THR A 14 -8.00 25.62 36.71
C THR A 14 -6.64 25.20 36.16
N ALA A 15 -5.70 26.14 36.10
CA ALA A 15 -4.32 25.89 35.76
C ALA A 15 -3.48 25.73 37.04
N LEU A 16 -2.69 24.67 37.11
CA LEU A 16 -1.72 24.42 38.18
C LEU A 16 -0.31 24.55 37.60
N TYR A 17 0.57 25.27 38.30
CA TYR A 17 1.98 25.39 37.91
C TYR A 17 2.86 25.64 39.13
N ALA A 18 4.14 25.28 39.02
CA ALA A 18 5.16 25.63 40.01
C ALA A 18 6.03 26.79 39.50
N GLN A 19 6.40 27.70 40.39
CA GLN A 19 7.34 28.79 40.13
C GLN A 19 8.19 29.04 41.37
N GLY A 20 9.51 28.92 41.22
CA GLY A 20 10.44 28.97 42.36
C GLY A 20 10.15 27.82 43.31
N ASN A 21 10.03 28.13 44.60
CA ASN A 21 9.69 27.16 45.64
C ASN A 21 8.19 27.13 45.97
N SER A 22 7.34 27.67 45.09
CA SER A 22 5.90 27.76 45.34
C SER A 22 5.08 27.07 44.26
N VAL A 23 3.96 26.47 44.69
CA VAL A 23 2.91 25.92 43.80
C VAL A 23 1.75 26.90 43.76
N PHE A 24 1.29 27.22 42.55
CA PHE A 24 0.21 28.16 42.31
C PHE A 24 -0.96 27.49 41.58
N SER A 25 -2.16 28.00 41.85
CA SER A 25 -3.36 27.73 41.06
C SER A 25 -3.93 29.02 40.49
N CYS A 26 -4.47 28.94 39.27
CA CYS A 26 -5.19 30.05 38.65
C CYS A 26 -6.47 29.56 37.99
N ARG A 27 -7.56 30.33 38.15
CA ARG A 27 -8.84 30.06 37.49
C ARG A 27 -8.85 30.69 36.10
N LEU A 28 -9.33 29.93 35.12
CA LEU A 28 -9.48 30.35 33.73
C LEU A 28 -10.96 30.52 33.40
N PRO A 29 -11.32 31.53 32.58
CA PRO A 29 -10.43 32.51 31.94
C PRO A 29 -9.86 33.52 32.94
N PHE A 30 -8.66 34.05 32.63
CA PHE A 30 -8.01 35.06 33.46
C PHE A 30 -8.86 36.34 33.48
N MET A 31 -9.53 36.60 34.60
CA MET A 31 -10.18 37.88 34.83
C MET A 31 -9.12 38.94 35.12
N ARG A 32 -9.34 40.18 34.66
CA ARG A 32 -8.41 41.29 34.89
C ARG A 32 -8.26 41.52 36.41
N GLY A 33 -7.04 41.34 36.94
CA GLY A 33 -6.75 41.43 38.37
C GLY A 33 -6.83 40.12 39.15
N ALA A 34 -7.10 38.99 38.50
CA ALA A 34 -7.03 37.68 39.14
C ALA A 34 -5.56 37.33 39.45
N ALA A 35 -5.18 37.42 40.72
CA ALA A 35 -3.89 36.95 41.19
C ALA A 35 -3.91 35.40 41.29
N PRO A 36 -2.85 34.70 40.87
CA PRO A 36 -2.68 33.30 41.17
C PRO A 36 -2.76 33.06 42.68
N ARG A 37 -3.50 32.04 43.10
CA ARG A 37 -3.55 31.63 44.50
C ARG A 37 -2.33 30.76 44.77
N GLU A 38 -1.47 31.21 45.67
CA GLU A 38 -0.38 30.40 46.22
C GLU A 38 -0.97 29.30 47.10
N LEU A 39 -0.59 28.05 46.81
CA LEU A 39 -1.07 26.87 47.53
C LEU A 39 -0.04 26.43 48.58
N ARG A 40 1.23 26.38 48.15
CA ARG A 40 2.36 25.84 48.93
C ARG A 40 3.62 26.64 48.61
N THR A 41 4.53 26.74 49.58
CA THR A 41 5.78 27.53 49.52
C THR A 41 7.04 26.68 49.79
N ASP A 42 6.86 25.36 49.87
CA ASP A 42 7.90 24.39 50.18
C ASP A 42 8.20 23.47 48.99
N TYR A 43 7.84 23.87 47.77
CA TYR A 43 8.05 23.09 46.56
C TYR A 43 9.54 22.98 46.21
N LEU A 44 9.98 21.77 45.89
CA LEU A 44 11.31 21.48 45.37
C LEU A 44 11.25 21.01 43.91
N ALA A 45 10.54 19.91 43.63
CA ALA A 45 10.55 19.27 42.31
C ALA A 45 9.32 18.37 42.05
N HIS A 46 9.24 17.85 40.81
CA HIS A 46 8.35 16.77 40.40
C HIS A 46 6.85 17.02 40.63
N LEU A 47 6.36 18.23 40.31
CA LEU A 47 4.92 18.54 40.33
C LEU A 47 4.17 17.71 39.27
N ASP A 48 3.18 16.93 39.72
CA ASP A 48 2.19 16.29 38.84
C ASP A 48 0.79 16.38 39.45
N ALA A 49 -0.26 16.40 38.63
CA ALA A 49 -1.62 16.55 39.10
C ALA A 49 -2.63 15.78 38.25
N VAL A 50 -3.74 15.39 38.87
CA VAL A 50 -4.83 14.65 38.22
C VAL A 50 -6.18 15.04 38.82
N LEU A 51 -7.23 15.01 38.00
CA LEU A 51 -8.60 15.18 38.48
C LEU A 51 -9.11 13.87 39.08
N PHE A 52 -9.54 13.90 40.35
CA PHE A 52 -10.09 12.75 41.06
C PHE A 52 -11.30 13.18 41.90
N ARG A 53 -12.47 12.54 41.67
CA ARG A 53 -13.74 12.85 42.36
C ARG A 53 -14.04 14.37 42.41
N ASP A 54 -13.97 15.01 41.23
CA ASP A 54 -14.21 16.44 41.02
C ASP A 54 -13.24 17.41 41.73
N SER A 55 -12.21 16.90 42.38
CA SER A 55 -11.13 17.68 43.00
C SER A 55 -9.81 17.43 42.28
N VAL A 56 -9.04 18.49 42.05
CA VAL A 56 -7.69 18.34 41.48
C VAL A 56 -6.74 17.94 42.60
N CYS A 57 -6.18 16.75 42.52
CA CYS A 57 -5.14 16.25 43.41
C CYS A 57 -3.79 16.52 42.77
N PHE A 58 -2.82 17.00 43.54
CA PHE A 58 -1.46 17.23 43.06
C PHE A 58 -0.45 16.65 44.03
N VAL A 59 0.65 16.16 43.47
CA VAL A 59 1.79 15.62 44.21
C VAL A 59 3.02 16.44 43.85
N TYR A 60 3.87 16.67 44.85
CA TYR A 60 5.16 17.31 44.68
C TYR A 60 6.16 16.81 45.71
N GLU A 61 7.44 16.98 45.40
CA GLU A 61 8.52 16.83 46.38
C GLU A 61 8.75 18.16 47.09
N ASN A 62 8.81 18.14 48.42
CA ASN A 62 9.07 19.33 49.21
C ASN A 62 10.58 19.57 49.48
N LEU A 63 10.93 20.71 50.07
CA LEU A 63 12.30 21.03 50.48
C LEU A 63 12.90 20.07 51.52
N GLY A 64 12.07 19.27 52.19
CA GLY A 64 12.48 18.21 53.10
C GLY A 64 12.64 16.83 52.44
N HIS A 65 12.62 16.75 51.10
CA HIS A 65 12.69 15.50 50.33
C HIS A 65 11.56 14.50 50.63
N GLN A 66 10.40 15.01 51.06
CA GLN A 66 9.19 14.24 51.29
C GLN A 66 8.23 14.39 50.11
N VAL A 67 7.55 13.31 49.74
CA VAL A 67 6.52 13.34 48.71
C VAL A 67 5.19 13.66 49.38
N ILE A 68 4.65 14.84 49.05
CA ILE A 68 3.40 15.34 49.58
C ILE A 68 2.31 15.20 48.52
N ILE A 69 1.15 14.70 48.94
CA ILE A 69 -0.09 14.82 48.19
C ILE A 69 -0.99 15.87 48.82
N ASP A 70 -1.57 16.70 47.98
CA ASP A 70 -2.51 17.73 48.39
C ASP A 70 -3.65 17.84 47.36
N THR A 71 -4.72 18.50 47.75
CA THR A 71 -5.91 18.68 46.90
C THR A 71 -6.23 20.16 46.78
N LEU A 72 -6.77 20.56 45.63
CA LEU A 72 -7.37 21.88 45.44
C LEU A 72 -8.73 21.94 46.17
N GLY A 73 -8.68 21.91 47.51
CA GLY A 73 -9.78 21.94 48.46
C GLY A 73 -9.26 22.10 49.89
N ASP A 74 -10.13 22.07 50.89
CA ASP A 74 -9.74 22.25 52.30
C ASP A 74 -9.25 20.96 52.98
N SER A 75 -8.90 19.93 52.19
CA SER A 75 -8.34 18.70 52.78
C SER A 75 -6.90 18.93 53.21
N PRO A 76 -6.46 18.41 54.36
CA PRO A 76 -5.09 18.53 54.80
C PRO A 76 -4.17 17.76 53.84
N ALA A 77 -3.04 18.38 53.49
CA ALA A 77 -1.96 17.71 52.78
C ALA A 77 -1.47 16.49 53.59
N ARG A 78 -1.16 15.41 52.89
CA ARG A 78 -0.65 14.17 53.48
C ARG A 78 0.75 13.90 52.99
N ILE A 79 1.62 13.50 53.90
CA ILE A 79 2.95 12.99 53.57
C ILE A 79 2.77 11.52 53.20
N LEU A 80 3.15 11.15 51.98
CA LEU A 80 3.04 9.78 51.49
C LEU A 80 4.32 8.99 51.70
N LEU A 81 5.45 9.62 51.38
CA LEU A 81 6.77 9.00 51.44
C LEU A 81 7.70 9.97 52.16
N ALA A 82 8.37 9.47 53.20
CA ALA A 82 9.34 10.19 54.00
C ALA A 82 10.55 9.28 54.28
N ASP A 83 11.68 9.89 54.66
CA ASP A 83 12.87 9.21 55.19
C ASP A 83 13.48 8.15 54.27
N ILE A 84 13.94 8.55 53.07
CA ILE A 84 14.81 7.67 52.30
C ILE A 84 16.22 7.71 52.90
N PRO A 85 16.92 6.57 53.05
CA PRO A 85 18.33 6.55 53.44
C PRO A 85 19.20 7.47 52.58
N ASP A 86 20.26 8.02 53.16
CA ASP A 86 21.17 8.97 52.50
C ASP A 86 21.63 8.48 51.11
N GLY A 87 21.33 9.27 50.07
CA GLY A 87 21.80 9.03 48.70
C GLY A 87 20.74 8.52 47.72
N TYR A 88 19.51 8.29 48.15
CA TYR A 88 18.37 7.97 47.30
C TYR A 88 17.51 9.20 47.02
N ARG A 89 16.90 9.26 45.83
CA ARG A 89 15.94 10.31 45.45
C ARG A 89 14.71 9.71 44.79
N PHE A 90 13.57 10.36 45.00
CA PHE A 90 12.37 10.10 44.23
C PHE A 90 12.51 10.74 42.86
N GLU A 91 12.28 9.98 41.80
CA GLU A 91 12.23 10.47 40.44
C GLU A 91 10.90 10.07 39.78
N SER A 92 10.52 10.78 38.72
CA SER A 92 9.38 10.45 37.87
C SER A 92 8.05 10.23 38.63
N LEU A 93 7.74 11.12 39.58
CA LEU A 93 6.42 11.12 40.24
C LEU A 93 5.30 11.32 39.21
N ARG A 94 4.32 10.43 39.23
CA ARG A 94 3.14 10.53 38.37
C ARG A 94 1.87 10.06 39.07
N LEU A 95 0.85 10.90 39.01
CA LEU A 95 -0.48 10.58 39.51
C LEU A 95 -1.37 10.03 38.39
N ALA A 96 -2.11 8.97 38.70
CA ALA A 96 -3.13 8.42 37.82
C ALA A 96 -4.43 8.17 38.61
N ALA A 97 -5.56 8.58 38.03
CA ALA A 97 -6.88 8.29 38.56
C ALA A 97 -7.51 7.17 37.75
N ARG A 98 -8.00 6.12 38.41
CA ARG A 98 -8.71 5.01 37.76
C ARG A 98 -9.90 4.55 38.61
N GLU A 99 -11.07 4.46 37.98
CA GLU A 99 -12.33 3.98 38.55
C GLU A 99 -12.70 4.68 39.88
N ASN A 100 -12.20 4.17 41.00
CA ASN A 100 -12.43 4.70 42.35
C ASN A 100 -11.15 4.87 43.19
N GLY A 101 -9.98 4.67 42.60
CA GLY A 101 -8.67 4.76 43.25
C GLY A 101 -7.80 5.87 42.64
N LEU A 102 -6.97 6.45 43.50
CA LEU A 102 -5.86 7.31 43.11
C LEU A 102 -4.56 6.52 43.28
N TYR A 103 -3.67 6.63 42.30
CA TYR A 103 -2.43 5.87 42.23
C TYR A 103 -1.28 6.83 42.03
N LEU A 104 -0.24 6.68 42.85
CA LEU A 104 1.01 7.40 42.71
C LEU A 104 2.07 6.42 42.22
N PHE A 105 2.56 6.65 41.00
CA PHE A 105 3.73 5.98 40.47
C PHE A 105 4.96 6.81 40.83
N TYR A 106 6.00 6.15 41.33
CA TYR A 106 7.25 6.81 41.68
C TYR A 106 8.43 5.87 41.43
N GLN A 107 9.58 6.45 41.12
CA GLN A 107 10.81 5.72 40.94
C GLN A 107 11.76 6.06 42.09
N ILE A 108 12.39 5.04 42.68
CA ILE A 108 13.47 5.25 43.64
C ILE A 108 14.80 5.01 42.92
N CYS A 109 15.65 6.03 42.89
CA CYS A 109 17.00 5.97 42.31
C CYS A 109 18.05 6.12 43.41
N GLY A 110 18.86 5.09 43.64
CA GLY A 110 20.02 5.11 44.55
C GLY A 110 21.35 5.20 43.81
N LYS A 111 22.42 5.62 44.51
CA LYS A 111 23.79 5.53 43.99
C LYS A 111 24.22 4.05 43.89
N GLY A 112 24.03 3.44 42.72
CA GLY A 112 24.56 2.11 42.38
C GLY A 112 23.58 0.96 42.55
N GLU A 113 22.33 1.22 42.98
CA GLU A 113 21.27 0.22 43.02
C GLU A 113 20.34 0.33 41.81
N LYS A 114 19.83 -0.82 41.39
CA LYS A 114 18.91 -0.93 40.27
C LYS A 114 17.62 -0.17 40.59
N ALA A 115 17.26 0.79 39.73
CA ALA A 115 16.05 1.55 39.93
C ALA A 115 14.80 0.66 39.79
N GLY A 116 13.80 0.92 40.64
CA GLY A 116 12.50 0.26 40.61
C GLY A 116 11.39 1.28 40.42
N LEU A 117 10.37 0.91 39.64
CA LEU A 117 9.12 1.66 39.51
C LEU A 117 8.08 1.03 40.44
N TYR A 118 7.61 1.84 41.38
CA TYR A 118 6.68 1.43 42.41
C TYR A 118 5.36 2.19 42.26
N VAL A 119 4.30 1.62 42.81
CA VAL A 119 3.00 2.26 42.93
C VAL A 119 2.51 2.21 44.36
N CYS A 120 1.90 3.28 44.83
CA CYS A 120 1.13 3.29 46.07
C CYS A 120 -0.23 3.95 45.87
N MET A 121 -1.20 3.61 46.73
CA MET A 121 -2.49 4.27 46.77
C MET A 121 -2.54 5.29 47.93
N PRO A 122 -2.58 6.61 47.65
CA PRO A 122 -2.52 7.64 48.69
C PRO A 122 -3.64 7.60 49.74
N TYR A 123 -4.80 7.03 49.40
CA TYR A 123 -5.99 7.00 50.25
C TYR A 123 -6.33 5.62 50.83
N ARG A 124 -5.51 4.60 50.55
CA ARG A 124 -5.64 3.28 51.16
C ARG A 124 -4.34 2.94 51.87
N GLU A 125 -4.42 2.77 53.18
CA GLU A 125 -3.29 2.27 53.95
C GLU A 125 -2.93 0.86 53.46
N GLU A 126 -1.64 0.55 53.40
CA GLU A 126 -1.09 -0.79 53.09
C GLU A 126 -1.20 -1.30 51.64
N VAL A 127 -1.67 -0.50 50.67
CA VAL A 127 -1.65 -0.91 49.25
C VAL A 127 -0.41 -0.38 48.53
N TRP A 128 0.59 -1.25 48.39
CA TRP A 128 1.85 -1.00 47.70
C TRP A 128 2.05 -2.06 46.63
N GLY A 129 2.54 -1.65 45.47
CA GLY A 129 2.81 -2.52 44.34
C GLY A 129 4.16 -2.22 43.72
N THR A 130 4.76 -3.26 43.14
CA THR A 130 5.97 -3.13 42.34
C THR A 130 5.61 -3.35 40.89
N VAL A 131 5.81 -2.34 40.05
CA VAL A 131 5.58 -2.45 38.61
C VAL A 131 6.81 -3.05 37.93
N LEU A 132 8.00 -2.56 38.32
CA LEU A 132 9.29 -2.98 37.81
C LEU A 132 10.30 -2.94 38.95
N GLU A 133 11.02 -4.03 39.16
CA GLU A 133 12.16 -4.06 40.08
C GLU A 133 13.43 -4.43 39.33
N GLY A 134 14.56 -3.87 39.76
CA GLY A 134 15.85 -4.36 39.30
C GLY A 134 16.28 -3.89 37.90
N GLN A 135 15.74 -2.76 37.40
CA GLN A 135 15.99 -2.29 36.03
C GLN A 135 16.60 -0.89 36.01
N GLU A 136 17.79 -0.75 35.43
CA GLU A 136 18.36 0.58 35.19
C GLU A 136 17.61 1.32 34.08
N GLY A 137 17.10 2.51 34.37
CA GLY A 137 16.42 3.36 33.40
C GLY A 137 15.76 4.55 34.09
N ASN A 138 15.40 5.59 33.35
CA ASN A 138 14.52 6.65 33.85
C ASN A 138 13.15 6.39 33.23
N TRP A 139 12.27 5.73 34.00
CA TRP A 139 11.00 5.26 33.51
C TRP A 139 9.95 6.36 33.64
N MET A 140 9.28 6.64 32.54
CA MET A 140 8.08 7.46 32.50
C MET A 140 6.89 6.54 32.33
N THR A 141 5.90 6.69 33.20
CA THR A 141 4.65 5.91 33.16
C THR A 141 3.55 6.70 32.48
N GLU A 142 2.68 6.06 31.70
CA GLU A 142 1.48 6.71 31.19
C GLU A 142 0.32 5.72 31.21
N PRO A 143 -0.80 6.01 31.89
CA PRO A 143 -1.98 5.15 31.83
C PRO A 143 -2.64 5.26 30.45
N VAL A 144 -2.82 4.13 29.76
CA VAL A 144 -3.39 4.07 28.41
C VAL A 144 -4.63 3.18 28.42
N ARG A 145 -5.68 3.56 27.70
CA ARG A 145 -6.84 2.68 27.48
C ARG A 145 -6.51 1.66 26.39
N THR A 146 -6.52 0.38 26.74
CA THR A 146 -6.35 -0.73 25.79
C THR A 146 -7.72 -1.34 25.45
N LYS A 147 -7.79 -2.22 24.45
CA LYS A 147 -9.04 -2.89 24.07
C LYS A 147 -9.55 -3.86 25.14
N GLU A 148 -8.63 -4.36 25.98
CA GLU A 148 -8.90 -5.38 27.01
C GLU A 148 -9.04 -4.75 28.42
N GLY A 149 -8.78 -3.45 28.57
CA GLY A 149 -8.91 -2.74 29.84
C GLY A 149 -8.06 -1.47 29.92
N THR A 150 -7.58 -1.16 31.12
CA THR A 150 -6.59 -0.10 31.34
C THR A 150 -5.20 -0.73 31.34
N GLY A 151 -4.28 -0.20 30.56
CA GLY A 151 -2.87 -0.58 30.56
C GLY A 151 -1.99 0.54 31.12
N LEU A 152 -0.78 0.17 31.50
CA LEU A 152 0.27 1.10 31.92
C LEU A 152 1.42 1.01 30.92
N LEU A 153 1.70 2.13 30.24
CA LEU A 153 2.83 2.27 29.34
C LEU A 153 4.04 2.74 30.13
N CYS A 154 5.15 2.02 30.04
CA CYS A 154 6.42 2.39 30.67
C CYS A 154 7.46 2.66 29.59
N LEU A 155 7.94 3.90 29.50
CA LEU A 155 8.97 4.33 28.56
C LEU A 155 10.26 4.65 29.31
N ASP A 156 11.36 3.99 28.98
CA ASP A 156 12.68 4.40 29.45
C ASP A 156 13.17 5.60 28.61
N ARG A 157 13.30 6.77 29.23
CA ARG A 157 13.77 7.99 28.57
C ARG A 157 15.21 7.90 28.07
N ARG A 158 16.03 7.01 28.65
CA ARG A 158 17.45 6.87 28.28
C ARG A 158 17.62 5.97 27.06
N THR A 159 16.96 4.81 27.07
CA THR A 159 17.13 3.80 26.00
C THR A 159 16.05 3.87 24.93
N GLY A 160 14.93 4.55 25.18
CA GLY A 160 13.76 4.53 24.32
C GLY A 160 12.98 3.21 24.37
N LYS A 161 13.32 2.30 25.30
CA LYS A 161 12.62 1.02 25.44
C LYS A 161 11.21 1.25 25.96
N LEU A 162 10.24 0.70 25.24
CA LEU A 162 8.83 0.80 25.57
C LEU A 162 8.31 -0.56 26.04
N ARG A 163 7.57 -0.55 27.14
CA ARG A 163 6.92 -1.72 27.73
C ARG A 163 5.48 -1.42 28.04
N LEU A 164 4.61 -2.40 27.84
CA LEU A 164 3.20 -2.29 28.13
C LEU A 164 2.85 -3.30 29.22
N TYR A 165 2.20 -2.84 30.27
CA TYR A 165 1.70 -3.67 31.36
C TYR A 165 0.18 -3.65 31.32
N ASP A 166 -0.45 -4.82 31.38
CA ASP A 166 -1.88 -4.93 31.64
C ASP A 166 -2.11 -4.68 33.13
N TRP A 167 -2.91 -3.66 33.44
CA TRP A 167 -3.18 -3.23 34.82
C TRP A 167 -4.43 -3.95 35.33
N ASN A 168 -4.22 -5.07 36.00
CA ASN A 168 -5.25 -6.05 36.35
C ASN A 168 -5.62 -5.98 37.84
N GLY A 169 -6.10 -4.82 38.31
CA GLY A 169 -6.53 -4.63 39.70
C GLY A 169 -5.86 -3.41 40.34
N ASP A 170 -5.72 -3.43 41.67
CA ASP A 170 -5.22 -2.30 42.45
C ASP A 170 -3.69 -2.15 42.34
N ALA A 171 -2.92 -3.23 42.45
CA ALA A 171 -1.44 -3.19 42.38
C ALA A 171 -0.83 -4.26 41.47
N ASP A 172 -1.67 -4.92 40.65
CA ASP A 172 -1.28 -6.05 39.81
C ASP A 172 -0.98 -5.60 38.38
N PHE A 173 0.29 -5.70 37.99
CA PHE A 173 0.77 -5.36 36.65
C PHE A 173 1.37 -6.60 36.01
N LYS A 174 0.77 -7.04 34.90
CA LYS A 174 1.33 -8.14 34.10
C LYS A 174 1.97 -7.55 32.87
N GLU A 175 3.27 -7.78 32.68
CA GLU A 175 3.95 -7.37 31.45
C GLU A 175 3.25 -8.05 30.28
N ARG A 176 2.64 -7.24 29.41
CA ARG A 176 2.15 -7.75 28.15
C ARG A 176 3.40 -7.93 27.31
N PRO A 177 3.76 -9.16 26.90
CA PRO A 177 4.82 -9.33 25.93
C PRO A 177 4.38 -8.53 24.71
N LEU A 178 5.07 -7.43 24.43
CA LEU A 178 5.02 -6.82 23.11
C LEU A 178 5.43 -7.97 22.19
N MET A 179 4.47 -8.50 21.41
CA MET A 179 4.64 -9.57 20.41
C MET A 179 6.11 -9.74 20.09
N GLU A 180 6.73 -10.82 20.59
CA GLU A 180 8.18 -11.00 20.51
C GLU A 180 8.60 -10.64 19.08
N GLU A 181 9.64 -9.82 18.92
CA GLU A 181 10.11 -9.41 17.60
C GLU A 181 10.30 -10.61 16.64
N ALA A 182 10.53 -11.80 17.21
CA ALA A 182 10.53 -13.09 16.54
C ALA A 182 9.17 -13.51 15.93
N GLU A 183 8.04 -13.36 16.62
CA GLU A 183 6.71 -13.67 16.09
C GLU A 183 6.28 -12.67 15.02
N HIS A 184 6.56 -11.38 15.24
CA HIS A 184 6.35 -10.36 14.21
C HIS A 184 7.22 -10.63 12.98
N ARG A 185 8.49 -10.98 13.19
CA ARG A 185 9.41 -11.36 12.11
C ARG A 185 8.89 -12.60 11.35
N ARG A 186 8.44 -13.64 12.04
CA ARG A 186 7.83 -14.83 11.42
C ARG A 186 6.59 -14.48 10.59
N GLN A 187 5.71 -13.61 11.10
CA GLN A 187 4.55 -13.14 10.36
C GLN A 187 4.95 -12.34 9.11
N THR A 188 5.95 -11.46 9.23
CA THR A 188 6.47 -10.72 8.07
C THR A 188 7.15 -11.62 7.04
N GLU A 189 7.89 -12.64 7.47
CA GLU A 189 8.56 -13.61 6.60
C GLU A 189 7.52 -14.51 5.89
N ALA A 190 6.45 -14.93 6.59
CA ALA A 190 5.34 -15.67 6.00
C ALA A 190 4.57 -14.85 4.96
N LEU A 191 4.26 -13.57 5.27
CA LEU A 191 3.62 -12.65 4.32
C LEU A 191 4.50 -12.40 3.09
N GLN A 192 5.82 -12.25 3.28
CA GLN A 192 6.76 -12.10 2.17
C GLN A 192 6.85 -13.37 1.32
N ALA A 193 6.75 -14.56 1.91
CA ALA A 193 6.73 -15.82 1.17
C ALA A 193 5.45 -15.94 0.32
N SER A 194 4.28 -15.70 0.92
CA SER A 194 3.00 -15.70 0.19
C SER A 194 2.99 -14.70 -0.96
N TRP A 195 3.56 -13.50 -0.75
CA TRP A 195 3.65 -12.49 -1.79
C TRP A 195 4.58 -12.90 -2.94
N LYS A 196 5.67 -13.62 -2.64
CA LYS A 196 6.57 -14.16 -3.67
C LYS A 196 5.90 -15.25 -4.50
N GLU A 197 5.13 -16.12 -3.86
CA GLU A 197 4.36 -17.17 -4.54
C GLU A 197 3.29 -16.58 -5.46
N GLU A 198 2.53 -15.60 -4.98
CA GLU A 198 1.52 -14.89 -5.79
C GLU A 198 2.17 -14.14 -6.96
N LYS A 199 3.31 -13.49 -6.72
CA LYS A 199 4.08 -12.82 -7.78
C LYS A 199 4.60 -13.82 -8.81
N ALA A 200 5.05 -15.00 -8.40
CA ALA A 200 5.50 -16.05 -9.31
C ALA A 200 4.34 -16.57 -10.17
N ALA A 201 3.19 -16.87 -9.56
CA ALA A 201 1.98 -17.28 -10.27
C ALA A 201 1.54 -16.23 -11.31
N TRP A 202 1.59 -14.95 -10.94
CA TRP A 202 1.27 -13.86 -11.86
C TRP A 202 2.24 -13.76 -13.05
N GLN A 203 3.53 -14.02 -12.84
CA GLN A 203 4.51 -14.06 -13.93
C GLN A 203 4.27 -15.27 -14.84
N GLU A 204 3.94 -16.43 -14.29
CA GLU A 204 3.59 -17.62 -15.08
C GLU A 204 2.34 -17.39 -15.92
N GLU A 205 1.30 -16.79 -15.35
CA GLU A 205 0.09 -16.41 -16.07
C GLU A 205 0.41 -15.44 -17.21
N LYS A 206 1.23 -14.42 -16.94
CA LYS A 206 1.68 -13.45 -17.95
C LYS A 206 2.44 -14.11 -19.09
N VAL A 207 3.31 -15.08 -18.79
CA VAL A 207 4.02 -15.87 -19.81
C VAL A 207 3.03 -16.73 -20.60
N GLY A 208 2.03 -17.32 -19.93
CA GLY A 208 0.92 -18.03 -20.57
C GLY A 208 0.17 -17.16 -21.58
N TRP A 209 -0.26 -15.97 -21.16
CA TRP A 209 -0.90 -14.97 -22.02
C TRP A 209 -0.05 -14.56 -23.21
N GLN A 210 1.27 -14.40 -23.01
CA GLN A 210 2.17 -14.09 -24.13
C GLN A 210 2.29 -15.24 -25.13
N ARG A 211 2.34 -16.49 -24.65
CA ARG A 211 2.35 -17.68 -25.52
C ARG A 211 1.05 -17.81 -26.30
N GLU A 212 -0.09 -17.62 -25.66
CA GLU A 212 -1.40 -17.67 -26.32
C GLU A 212 -1.54 -16.57 -27.37
N LYS A 213 -1.12 -15.34 -27.05
CA LYS A 213 -1.09 -14.24 -28.01
C LYS A 213 -0.18 -14.55 -29.20
N ALA A 214 0.98 -15.17 -28.98
CA ALA A 214 1.89 -15.56 -30.06
C ALA A 214 1.28 -16.68 -30.94
N ALA A 215 0.66 -17.69 -30.33
CA ALA A 215 -0.04 -18.76 -31.03
C ALA A 215 -1.19 -18.21 -31.90
N TRP A 216 -1.97 -17.27 -31.37
CA TRP A 216 -3.04 -16.61 -32.12
C TRP A 216 -2.51 -15.81 -33.32
N GLN A 217 -1.36 -15.13 -33.18
CA GLN A 217 -0.73 -14.44 -34.31
C GLN A 217 -0.26 -15.42 -35.38
N GLN A 218 0.36 -16.53 -34.99
CA GLN A 218 0.78 -17.57 -35.92
C GLN A 218 -0.41 -18.16 -36.67
N GLU A 219 -1.49 -18.50 -35.98
CA GLU A 219 -2.71 -19.03 -36.62
C GLU A 219 -3.29 -18.03 -37.63
N LYS A 220 -3.29 -16.73 -37.29
CA LYS A 220 -3.73 -15.68 -38.20
C LYS A 220 -2.84 -15.58 -39.44
N GLU A 221 -1.52 -15.65 -39.27
CA GLU A 221 -0.56 -15.64 -40.39
C GLU A 221 -0.74 -16.87 -41.29
N GLU A 222 -0.89 -18.06 -40.71
CA GLU A 222 -1.16 -19.30 -41.45
C GLU A 222 -2.45 -19.21 -42.25
N ARG A 223 -3.54 -18.68 -41.66
CA ARG A 223 -4.80 -18.45 -42.37
C ARG A 223 -4.63 -17.47 -43.53
N LEU A 224 -3.86 -16.40 -43.35
CA LEU A 224 -3.58 -15.44 -44.43
C LEU A 224 -2.76 -16.08 -45.57
N ILE A 225 -1.76 -16.90 -45.24
CA ILE A 225 -0.96 -17.64 -46.22
C ILE A 225 -1.85 -18.61 -46.99
N GLN A 226 -2.74 -19.34 -46.30
CA GLN A 226 -3.67 -20.26 -46.92
C GLN A 226 -4.62 -19.55 -47.88
N CYS A 227 -5.27 -18.46 -47.46
CA CYS A 227 -6.13 -17.64 -48.31
C CYS A 227 -5.38 -17.10 -49.54
N ARG A 228 -4.13 -16.68 -49.37
CA ARG A 228 -3.28 -16.21 -50.48
C ARG A 228 -3.00 -17.32 -51.48
N LYS A 229 -2.62 -18.51 -51.02
CA LYS A 229 -2.38 -19.68 -51.89
C LYS A 229 -3.64 -20.06 -52.66
N GLU A 230 -4.79 -20.09 -52.00
CA GLU A 230 -6.08 -20.39 -52.65
C GLU A 230 -6.43 -19.37 -53.73
N TYR A 231 -6.18 -18.08 -53.47
CA TYR A 231 -6.38 -17.02 -54.44
C TYR A 231 -5.44 -17.16 -55.64
N GLU A 232 -4.14 -17.38 -55.41
CA GLU A 232 -3.14 -17.60 -56.45
C GLU A 232 -3.52 -18.80 -57.33
N SER A 233 -3.89 -19.95 -56.74
CA SER A 233 -4.37 -21.12 -57.47
C SER A 233 -5.67 -20.88 -58.24
N ARG A 234 -6.55 -19.98 -57.77
CA ARG A 234 -7.76 -19.59 -58.51
C ARG A 234 -7.42 -18.73 -59.72
N VAL A 235 -6.48 -17.79 -59.57
CA VAL A 235 -6.00 -16.95 -60.68
C VAL A 235 -5.33 -17.80 -61.75
N GLU A 236 -4.47 -18.74 -61.35
CA GLU A 236 -3.80 -19.65 -62.29
C GLU A 236 -4.79 -20.51 -63.08
N ARG A 237 -5.81 -21.06 -62.41
CA ARG A 237 -6.89 -21.81 -63.08
C ARG A 237 -7.63 -20.94 -64.10
N LEU A 238 -8.04 -19.74 -63.71
CA LEU A 238 -8.72 -18.82 -64.64
C LEU A 238 -7.82 -18.46 -65.81
N ARG A 239 -6.53 -18.20 -65.57
CA ARG A 239 -5.56 -17.91 -66.63
C ARG A 239 -5.44 -19.08 -67.61
N ALA A 240 -5.30 -20.30 -67.11
CA ALA A 240 -5.24 -21.50 -67.95
C ALA A 240 -6.54 -21.71 -68.76
N GLU A 241 -7.70 -21.44 -68.17
CA GLU A 241 -8.98 -21.49 -68.89
C GLU A 241 -9.05 -20.44 -70.02
N TYR A 242 -8.62 -19.21 -69.75
CA TYR A 242 -8.58 -18.14 -70.77
C TYR A 242 -7.59 -18.44 -71.88
N GLU A 243 -6.37 -18.86 -71.54
CA GLU A 243 -5.34 -19.25 -72.52
C GLU A 243 -5.82 -20.43 -73.37
N GLY A 244 -6.49 -21.42 -72.75
CA GLY A 244 -7.09 -22.55 -73.46
C GLY A 244 -8.24 -22.14 -74.39
N LYS A 245 -9.08 -21.18 -74.00
CA LYS A 245 -10.12 -20.62 -74.89
C LYS A 245 -9.50 -19.85 -76.06
N LEU A 246 -8.47 -19.03 -75.80
CA LEU A 246 -7.75 -18.29 -76.83
C LEU A 246 -7.06 -19.22 -77.84
N ALA A 247 -6.43 -20.29 -77.37
CA ALA A 247 -5.82 -21.30 -78.23
C ALA A 247 -6.86 -21.95 -79.15
N ARG A 248 -8.00 -22.40 -78.61
CA ARG A 248 -9.09 -22.97 -79.41
C ARG A 248 -9.63 -21.99 -80.46
N CYS A 249 -9.79 -20.71 -80.10
CA CYS A 249 -10.20 -19.69 -81.06
C CYS A 249 -9.16 -19.52 -82.18
N ARG A 250 -7.87 -19.44 -81.83
CA ARG A 250 -6.78 -19.31 -82.81
C ARG A 250 -6.73 -20.50 -83.77
N GLU A 251 -6.74 -21.72 -83.25
CA GLU A 251 -6.76 -22.95 -84.05
C GLU A 251 -7.98 -23.01 -84.97
N GLY A 252 -9.15 -22.62 -84.46
CA GLY A 252 -10.39 -22.53 -85.26
C GLY A 252 -10.26 -21.54 -86.42
N TYR A 253 -9.73 -20.34 -86.17
CA TYR A 253 -9.49 -19.35 -87.22
C TYR A 253 -8.42 -19.79 -88.23
N GLU A 254 -7.33 -20.41 -87.77
CA GLU A 254 -6.28 -20.93 -88.65
C GLU A 254 -6.80 -22.05 -89.57
N LEU A 255 -7.64 -22.95 -89.04
CA LEU A 255 -8.28 -24.00 -89.82
C LEU A 255 -9.21 -23.40 -90.89
N GLN A 256 -10.05 -22.43 -90.52
CA GLN A 256 -10.94 -21.73 -91.45
C GLN A 256 -10.15 -21.00 -92.54
N LEU A 257 -9.10 -20.27 -92.17
CA LEU A 257 -8.20 -19.60 -93.12
C LEU A 257 -7.52 -20.61 -94.06
N GLY A 258 -7.07 -21.75 -93.53
CA GLY A 258 -6.47 -22.81 -94.33
C GLY A 258 -7.45 -23.42 -95.34
N GLN A 259 -8.70 -23.65 -94.93
CA GLN A 259 -9.76 -24.13 -95.82
C GLN A 259 -10.10 -23.09 -96.90
N ALA A 260 -10.26 -21.83 -96.52
CA ALA A 260 -10.54 -20.74 -97.45
C ALA A 260 -9.40 -20.57 -98.49
N LYS A 261 -8.13 -20.67 -98.07
CA LYS A 261 -6.98 -20.65 -98.98
C LYS A 261 -7.02 -21.79 -99.99
N LYS A 262 -7.29 -23.02 -99.54
CA LYS A 262 -7.42 -24.18 -100.44
C LYS A 262 -8.53 -23.99 -101.48
N GLN A 263 -9.71 -23.53 -101.03
CA GLN A 263 -10.84 -23.24 -101.93
C GLN A 263 -10.47 -22.15 -102.94
N TYR A 264 -9.80 -21.09 -102.50
CA TYR A 264 -9.32 -20.03 -103.37
C TYR A 264 -8.32 -20.56 -104.42
N ASP A 265 -7.38 -21.41 -104.02
CA ASP A 265 -6.39 -22.01 -104.93
C ASP A 265 -7.05 -22.92 -105.97
N GLU A 266 -8.07 -23.70 -105.58
CA GLU A 266 -8.86 -24.54 -106.49
C GLU A 266 -9.65 -23.70 -107.50
N LEU A 267 -10.29 -22.63 -107.03
CA LEU A 267 -10.98 -21.65 -107.89
C LEU A 267 -10.01 -20.94 -108.85
N ALA A 268 -8.82 -20.58 -108.37
CA ALA A 268 -7.78 -19.99 -109.21
C ALA A 268 -7.30 -20.96 -110.29
N ARG A 269 -7.06 -22.24 -109.94
CA ARG A 269 -6.67 -23.29 -110.90
C ARG A 269 -7.76 -23.52 -111.95
N THR A 270 -9.02 -23.58 -111.54
CA THR A 270 -10.14 -23.73 -112.48
C THR A 270 -10.29 -22.51 -113.38
N ALA A 271 -10.15 -21.29 -112.85
CA ALA A 271 -10.15 -20.06 -113.64
C ALA A 271 -9.02 -20.06 -114.69
N VAL A 272 -7.79 -20.47 -114.32
CA VAL A 272 -6.67 -20.60 -115.28
C VAL A 272 -6.98 -21.63 -116.37
N LYS A 273 -7.53 -22.79 -116.00
CA LYS A 273 -7.96 -23.81 -116.98
C LYS A 273 -9.02 -23.26 -117.94
N LEU A 274 -10.03 -22.57 -117.41
CA LEU A 274 -11.07 -21.92 -118.21
C LEU A 274 -10.49 -20.85 -119.14
N GLN A 275 -9.53 -20.04 -118.66
CA GLN A 275 -8.81 -19.09 -119.51
C GLN A 275 -8.02 -19.77 -120.62
N GLN A 276 -7.33 -20.88 -120.33
CA GLN A 276 -6.60 -21.66 -121.33
C GLN A 276 -7.54 -22.28 -122.37
N VAL A 277 -8.67 -22.83 -121.93
CA VAL A 277 -9.72 -23.32 -122.82
C VAL A 277 -10.25 -22.16 -123.67
N GLY A 278 -10.58 -21.02 -123.06
CA GLY A 278 -11.01 -19.81 -123.77
C GLY A 278 -9.99 -19.33 -124.81
N ARG A 279 -8.69 -19.37 -124.52
CA ARG A 279 -7.62 -19.11 -125.51
C ARG A 279 -7.64 -20.14 -126.62
N LYS A 280 -7.68 -21.44 -126.33
CA LYS A 280 -7.75 -22.50 -127.35
C LYS A 280 -8.98 -22.38 -128.24
N TRP A 281 -10.15 -22.04 -127.69
CA TRP A 281 -11.36 -21.78 -128.47
C TRP A 281 -11.20 -20.51 -129.32
N ARG A 282 -10.59 -19.46 -128.76
CA ARG A 282 -10.23 -18.25 -129.52
C ARG A 282 -9.32 -18.60 -130.69
N ASP A 283 -8.26 -19.37 -130.48
CA ASP A 283 -7.31 -19.76 -131.53
C ASP A 283 -7.96 -20.70 -132.56
N LYS A 284 -8.84 -21.61 -132.13
CA LYS A 284 -9.50 -22.57 -133.01
C LYS A 284 -10.59 -21.97 -133.91
N TYR A 285 -11.36 -21.01 -133.40
CA TYR A 285 -12.48 -20.40 -134.13
C TYR A 285 -12.18 -18.99 -134.65
N PHE A 286 -11.19 -18.32 -134.10
CA PHE A 286 -10.79 -16.95 -134.48
C PHE A 286 -9.29 -16.84 -134.86
N GLY A 287 -8.49 -17.90 -134.69
CA GLY A 287 -7.04 -17.92 -134.96
C GLY A 287 -6.66 -18.54 -136.31
N ARG A 288 -7.31 -18.08 -137.38
CA ARG A 288 -6.76 -18.05 -138.74
C ARG A 288 -7.38 -16.87 -139.47
N ILE A 289 -6.85 -15.69 -139.18
CA ILE A 289 -6.67 -14.66 -140.20
C ILE A 289 -5.16 -14.41 -140.22
N GLU A 290 -4.43 -15.38 -140.77
CA GLU A 290 -3.22 -15.04 -141.53
C GLU A 290 -3.62 -15.14 -143.00
N GLU A 291 -4.06 -14.02 -143.55
CA GLU A 291 -3.87 -13.71 -144.97
C GLU A 291 -2.94 -12.49 -145.04
N LYS A 292 -1.68 -12.79 -145.40
CA LYS A 292 -0.81 -12.06 -146.33
C LYS A 292 -0.93 -10.52 -146.34
N ALA A 293 0.11 -9.88 -145.81
CA ALA A 293 0.90 -8.88 -146.53
C ALA A 293 2.33 -8.88 -145.99
#